data_AF-A0A1J3K5C8-F1
#
_entry.id   AF-A0A1J3K5C8-F1
#
_cell.length_a   1.000
_cell.length_b   1.000
_cell.length_c   1.000
_cell.angle_alpha   90.00
_cell.angle_beta   90.00
_cell.angle_gamma   90.00
#
_symmetry.space_group_name_H-M   'P 1'
#
loop_
_entity.id
_entity.type
_entity.pdbx_description
1 polymer ?
#
loop_
_entity_poly.entity_id
_entity_poly.type
_entity_poly.pdbx_seq_one_letter_code
_entity_poly.pdbx_strand_id
1 'polypeptide(L)'
;MSVCIINYFRSPVKSFWDLSTKMKLMITTGTFLVLWLLMLLSFSNIFKHQLLGVTINGSKVSVKPKDKLLAGLLTADFDEDSCLSRYQSSLYRKSSPYKPSQYLISKLRSYEKLHKRCGP
;
A
#
# COMPACT_ATOMS: atom_id res chain seq x y z
N MET A 1 34.81 20.71 33.89
CA MET A 1 33.82 21.70 33.38
C MET A 1 32.65 21.01 32.64
N SER A 2 32.16 19.86 33.13
CA SER A 2 31.17 19.00 32.43
C SER A 2 29.84 18.89 33.20
N VAL A 3 29.49 19.90 34.00
CA VAL A 3 28.28 19.89 34.86
C VAL A 3 27.22 20.91 34.40
N CYS A 4 27.56 21.84 33.50
CA CYS A 4 26.62 22.88 33.07
C CYS A 4 25.58 22.42 32.02
N ILE A 5 25.81 21.32 31.29
CA ILE A 5 24.89 20.91 30.21
C ILE A 5 23.72 20.05 30.73
N ILE A 6 23.87 19.35 31.86
CA ILE A 6 22.83 18.46 32.39
C ILE A 6 21.63 19.23 32.98
N ASN A 7 21.84 20.48 33.43
CA ASN A 7 20.78 21.27 34.07
C ASN A 7 19.74 21.85 33.09
N TYR A 8 19.92 21.74 31.77
CA TYR A 8 18.97 22.30 30.81
C TYR A 8 17.74 21.41 30.55
N PHE A 9 17.78 20.12 30.90
CA PHE A 9 16.72 19.16 30.54
C PHE A 9 15.73 18.84 31.68
N ARG A 10 15.70 19.63 32.76
CA ARG A 10 14.76 19.42 33.87
C ARG A 10 13.46 20.23 33.70
N SER A 11 12.52 19.61 32.96
CA SER A 11 11.05 19.81 32.98
C SER A 11 10.44 20.89 32.06
N PRO A 12 9.26 20.57 31.47
CA PRO A 12 8.02 20.98 32.12
C PRO A 12 6.86 19.98 31.88
N VAL A 13 6.61 19.04 32.80
CA VAL A 13 5.39 18.17 32.71
C VAL A 13 4.55 18.22 33.99
N LYS A 14 4.64 19.31 34.77
CA LYS A 14 4.06 19.35 36.13
C LYS A 14 2.94 20.36 36.37
N SER A 15 2.49 21.12 35.37
CA SER A 15 1.49 22.20 35.57
C SER A 15 0.05 21.86 35.19
N PHE A 16 -0.27 20.65 34.69
CA PHE A 16 -1.61 20.38 34.14
C PHE A 16 -2.64 19.84 35.17
N TRP A 17 -2.22 19.48 36.38
CA TRP A 17 -3.06 18.79 37.36
C TRP A 17 -3.91 19.68 38.27
N ASP A 18 -3.78 21.01 38.19
CA ASP A 18 -4.49 21.95 39.09
C ASP A 18 -5.76 22.58 38.48
N LEU A 19 -6.09 22.20 37.25
CA LEU A 19 -7.22 22.78 36.52
C LEU A 19 -8.56 22.14 36.96
N SER A 20 -9.61 22.97 37.10
CA SER A 20 -10.96 22.52 37.45
C SER A 20 -11.43 21.37 36.56
N THR A 21 -12.06 20.34 37.16
CA THR A 21 -12.43 19.07 36.49
C THR A 21 -13.26 19.28 35.22
N LYS A 22 -14.09 20.33 35.18
CA LYS A 22 -14.86 20.74 33.99
C LYS A 22 -13.98 21.19 32.82
N MET A 23 -12.89 21.90 33.11
CA MET A 23 -11.97 22.39 32.08
C MET A 23 -11.04 21.29 31.59
N LYS A 24 -10.65 20.35 32.47
CA LYS A 24 -9.94 19.12 32.07
C LYS A 24 -10.78 18.25 31.14
N LEU A 25 -12.08 18.09 31.43
CA LEU A 25 -13.00 17.32 30.58
C LEU A 25 -13.11 17.93 29.17
N MET A 26 -13.30 19.25 29.08
CA MET A 26 -13.38 19.96 27.80
C MET A 26 -12.09 19.81 26.97
N ILE A 27 -10.92 19.88 27.61
CA ILE A 27 -9.63 19.68 26.95
C ILE A 27 -9.51 18.24 26.45
N THR A 28 -9.83 17.24 27.28
CA THR A 28 -9.76 15.82 26.89
C THR A 28 -10.74 15.48 25.77
N THR A 29 -11.96 15.98 25.82
CA THR A 29 -12.94 15.77 24.73
C THR A 29 -12.49 16.47 23.45
N GLY A 30 -11.94 17.69 23.56
CA GLY A 30 -11.36 18.41 22.43
C GLY A 30 -10.19 17.67 21.79
N THR A 31 -9.25 17.16 22.59
CA THR A 31 -8.12 16.38 22.07
C THR A 31 -8.58 15.06 21.46
N PHE A 32 -9.54 14.35 22.06
CA PHE A 32 -10.12 13.14 21.47
C PHE A 32 -10.82 13.42 20.14
N LEU A 33 -11.61 14.49 20.04
CA LEU A 33 -12.27 14.89 18.80
C LEU A 33 -11.26 15.24 17.71
N VAL A 34 -10.21 15.99 18.05
CA VAL A 34 -9.12 16.33 17.13
C VAL A 34 -8.37 15.08 16.68
N LEU A 35 -8.03 14.17 17.59
CA LEU A 35 -7.40 12.89 17.27
C LEU A 35 -8.30 12.03 16.39
N TRP A 36 -9.59 11.94 16.68
CA TRP A 36 -10.56 11.23 15.85
C TRP A 36 -10.59 11.83 14.45
N LEU A 37 -10.72 13.15 14.32
CA LEU A 37 -10.70 13.83 13.02
C LEU A 37 -9.39 13.56 12.27
N LEU A 38 -8.26 13.55 12.95
CA LEU A 38 -6.95 13.24 12.37
C LEU A 38 -6.85 11.78 11.91
N MET A 39 -7.45 10.85 12.65
CA MET A 39 -7.52 9.42 12.30
C MET A 39 -8.49 9.17 11.15
N LEU A 40 -9.66 9.82 11.13
CA LEU A 40 -10.61 9.80 10.00
C LEU A 40 -9.99 10.42 8.75
N LEU A 41 -9.27 11.54 8.89
CA LEU A 41 -8.58 12.19 7.80
C LEU A 41 -7.44 11.31 7.28
N SER A 42 -6.66 10.66 8.16
CA SER A 42 -5.65 9.68 7.76
C SER A 42 -6.27 8.48 7.05
N PHE A 43 -7.35 7.91 7.56
CA PHE A 43 -8.04 6.79 6.92
C PHE A 43 -8.59 7.18 5.54
N SER A 44 -9.20 8.35 5.44
CA SER A 44 -9.69 8.92 4.18
C SER A 44 -8.55 9.18 3.20
N ASN A 45 -7.39 9.66 3.68
CA ASN A 45 -6.21 9.90 2.85
C ASN A 45 -5.55 8.59 2.41
N ILE A 46 -5.56 7.53 3.23
CA ILE A 46 -5.08 6.19 2.87
C ILE A 46 -5.98 5.56 1.82
N PHE A 47 -7.31 5.63 2.00
CA PHE A 47 -8.28 5.09 1.03
C PHE A 47 -8.29 5.91 -0.27
N LYS A 48 -8.14 7.24 -0.17
CA LYS A 48 -7.90 8.10 -1.33
C LYS A 48 -6.58 7.76 -2.00
N HIS A 49 -5.47 7.51 -1.32
CA HIS A 49 -4.24 7.09 -1.99
C HIS A 49 -4.39 5.76 -2.75
N GLN A 50 -5.21 4.83 -2.25
CA GLN A 50 -5.56 3.59 -2.96
C GLN A 50 -6.46 3.87 -4.18
N LEU A 51 -7.55 4.63 -4.02
CA LEU A 51 -8.50 4.96 -5.10
C LEU A 51 -7.93 5.92 -6.16
N LEU A 52 -7.19 6.93 -5.73
CA LEU A 52 -6.46 7.92 -6.53
C LEU A 52 -5.24 7.25 -7.17
N GLY A 53 -4.64 6.24 -6.53
CA GLY A 53 -3.68 5.31 -7.14
C GLY A 53 -4.31 4.50 -8.28
N VAL A 54 -5.49 3.91 -8.08
CA VAL A 54 -6.24 3.19 -9.13
C VAL A 54 -6.71 4.13 -10.25
N THR A 55 -7.12 5.36 -9.92
CA THR A 55 -7.65 6.35 -10.86
C THR A 55 -6.54 7.07 -11.65
N ILE A 56 -5.42 7.41 -11.02
CA ILE A 56 -4.24 7.98 -11.71
C ILE A 56 -3.56 6.93 -12.59
N ASN A 57 -3.51 5.66 -12.16
CA ASN A 57 -3.05 4.57 -13.01
C ASN A 57 -3.97 4.35 -14.23
N GLY A 58 -5.24 4.74 -14.16
CA GLY A 58 -6.16 4.76 -15.29
C GLY A 58 -6.05 6.00 -16.18
N SER A 59 -5.59 7.15 -15.65
CA SER A 59 -5.65 8.42 -16.38
C SER A 59 -4.31 8.84 -16.99
N LYS A 60 -3.25 9.19 -16.24
CA LYS A 60 -1.99 9.68 -16.86
C LYS A 60 -0.78 9.49 -15.95
N VAL A 61 -0.27 8.26 -15.89
CA VAL A 61 1.17 8.02 -15.75
C VAL A 61 1.53 7.00 -16.80
N SER A 62 2.48 7.33 -17.66
CA SER A 62 3.22 6.34 -18.45
C SER A 62 4.14 5.52 -17.52
N VAL A 63 3.57 4.93 -16.45
CA VAL A 63 4.08 3.68 -15.91
C VAL A 63 3.63 2.71 -16.97
N LYS A 64 4.55 2.19 -17.80
CA LYS A 64 4.25 1.01 -18.61
C LYS A 64 3.53 0.05 -17.66
N PRO A 65 2.27 -0.34 -17.92
CA PRO A 65 1.52 -1.15 -16.97
C PRO A 65 2.46 -2.30 -16.62
N LYS A 66 2.94 -2.35 -15.36
CA LYS A 66 3.95 -3.36 -14.97
C LYS A 66 3.40 -4.66 -15.51
N ASP A 67 4.13 -5.30 -16.41
CA ASP A 67 3.55 -6.32 -17.28
C ASP A 67 2.90 -7.40 -16.39
N LYS A 68 1.59 -7.28 -16.16
CA LYS A 68 0.83 -8.19 -15.27
C LYS A 68 0.95 -9.61 -15.80
N LEU A 69 1.14 -9.72 -17.11
CA LEU A 69 1.33 -10.95 -17.85
C LEU A 69 2.80 -11.35 -18.06
N LEU A 70 3.75 -10.68 -17.38
CA LEU A 70 5.20 -10.95 -17.46
C LEU A 70 5.70 -11.09 -18.91
N ALA A 71 5.39 -10.09 -19.75
CA ALA A 71 5.70 -10.08 -21.18
C ALA A 71 5.15 -11.28 -21.98
N GLY A 72 3.93 -11.74 -21.63
CA GLY A 72 3.19 -12.79 -22.34
C GLY A 72 3.37 -14.20 -21.77
N LEU A 73 4.20 -14.34 -20.73
CA LEU A 73 4.45 -15.60 -20.04
C LEU A 73 3.21 -16.12 -19.30
N LEU A 74 2.40 -15.23 -18.72
CA LEU A 74 1.15 -15.59 -18.07
C LEU A 74 -0.06 -15.38 -18.99
N THR A 75 -1.08 -16.22 -18.82
CA THR A 75 -2.39 -16.03 -19.47
C THR A 75 -3.33 -15.15 -18.65
N ALA A 76 -4.28 -14.49 -19.31
CA ALA A 76 -5.35 -13.71 -18.68
C ALA A 76 -6.59 -14.55 -18.36
N ASP A 77 -6.58 -15.85 -18.71
CA ASP A 77 -7.73 -16.75 -18.54
C ASP A 77 -8.07 -17.11 -17.08
N PHE A 78 -7.31 -16.61 -16.09
CA PHE A 78 -7.52 -16.96 -14.68
C PHE A 78 -8.33 -15.88 -13.98
N ASP A 79 -9.23 -16.33 -13.11
CA ASP A 79 -9.96 -15.45 -12.23
C ASP A 79 -9.00 -14.74 -11.25
N GLU A 80 -8.99 -13.42 -11.25
CA GLU A 80 -8.05 -12.63 -10.46
C GLU A 80 -8.29 -12.82 -8.95
N ASP A 81 -9.57 -12.92 -8.56
CA ASP A 81 -9.98 -13.01 -7.16
C ASP A 81 -9.61 -14.35 -6.54
N SER A 82 -9.65 -15.43 -7.33
CA SER A 82 -9.18 -16.76 -6.89
C SER A 82 -7.70 -16.80 -6.52
N CYS A 83 -6.85 -15.98 -7.16
CA CYS A 83 -5.40 -15.99 -6.95
C CYS A 83 -4.77 -14.62 -7.22
N LEU A 84 -4.93 -13.70 -6.28
CA LEU A 84 -4.42 -12.33 -6.37
C LEU A 84 -2.91 -12.25 -6.62
N SER A 85 -2.14 -13.16 -6.02
CA SER A 85 -0.67 -13.19 -6.13
C SER A 85 -0.19 -13.38 -7.57
N ARG A 86 -1.00 -14.02 -8.44
CA ARG A 86 -0.67 -14.27 -9.85
C ARG A 86 -0.41 -12.98 -10.61
N TYR A 87 -1.30 -12.00 -10.50
CA TYR A 87 -1.19 -10.73 -11.23
C TYR A 87 -0.56 -9.61 -10.38
N GLN A 88 -0.78 -9.62 -9.06
CA GLN A 88 -0.29 -8.59 -8.14
C GLN A 88 1.17 -8.78 -7.73
N SER A 89 1.79 -9.95 -7.96
CA SER A 89 3.22 -10.16 -7.67
C SER A 89 4.14 -9.15 -8.37
N SER A 90 3.71 -8.65 -9.54
CA SER A 90 4.39 -7.59 -10.29
C SER A 90 4.49 -6.26 -9.50
N LEU A 91 3.57 -6.01 -8.56
CA LEU A 91 3.59 -4.79 -7.73
C LEU A 91 4.76 -4.81 -6.75
N TYR A 92 5.05 -5.96 -6.16
CA TYR A 92 6.07 -6.13 -5.13
C TYR A 92 7.46 -6.48 -5.68
N ARG A 93 7.54 -7.04 -6.88
CA ARG A 93 8.81 -7.40 -7.54
C ARG A 93 9.22 -6.39 -8.61
N LYS A 94 10.53 -6.24 -8.83
CA LYS A 94 11.06 -5.50 -9.98
C LYS A 94 10.75 -6.29 -11.26
N SER A 95 10.47 -5.59 -12.35
CA SER A 95 10.31 -6.22 -13.66
C SER A 95 11.59 -6.98 -14.03
N SER A 96 11.44 -8.21 -14.49
CA SER A 96 12.58 -9.00 -14.99
C SER A 96 13.26 -8.26 -16.16
N PRO A 97 14.60 -8.15 -16.18
CA PRO A 97 15.30 -7.63 -17.35
C PRO A 97 15.28 -8.63 -18.52
N TYR A 98 15.03 -9.91 -18.23
CA TYR A 98 14.95 -10.98 -19.22
C TYR A 98 13.53 -11.08 -19.76
N LYS A 99 13.39 -10.86 -21.07
CA LYS A 99 12.14 -11.08 -21.80
C LYS A 99 12.07 -12.52 -22.29
N PRO A 100 10.91 -13.18 -22.18
CA PRO A 100 10.72 -14.51 -22.76
C PRO A 100 10.82 -14.45 -24.28
N SER A 101 11.34 -15.52 -24.90
CA SER A 101 11.38 -15.64 -26.36
C SER A 101 9.98 -15.91 -26.92
N GLN A 102 9.73 -15.48 -28.15
CA GLN A 102 8.45 -15.73 -28.83
C GLN A 102 8.15 -17.23 -28.96
N TYR A 103 9.19 -18.03 -29.23
CA TYR A 103 9.08 -19.49 -29.26
C TYR A 103 8.58 -20.05 -27.93
N LEU A 104 9.14 -19.61 -26.80
CA LEU A 104 8.71 -20.06 -25.47
C LEU A 104 7.23 -19.70 -25.22
N ILE A 105 6.83 -18.48 -25.54
CA ILE A 105 5.42 -18.04 -25.38
C ILE A 105 4.50 -18.95 -26.20
N SER A 106 4.82 -19.18 -27.49
CA SER A 106 4.01 -20.05 -28.35
C SER A 106 3.92 -21.49 -27.82
N LYS A 107 5.02 -22.03 -27.28
CA LYS A 107 5.09 -23.37 -26.70
C LYS A 107 4.21 -23.47 -25.45
N LEU A 108 4.22 -22.46 -24.58
CA LEU A 108 3.32 -22.41 -23.41
C LEU A 108 1.85 -22.40 -23.83
N ARG A 109 1.47 -21.61 -24.85
CA ARG A 109 0.08 -21.60 -25.35
C ARG A 109 -0.34 -22.94 -25.95
N SER A 110 0.56 -23.62 -26.65
CA SER A 110 0.30 -24.97 -27.15
C SER A 110 0.14 -25.97 -26.01
N TYR A 111 0.96 -25.85 -24.97
CA TYR A 111 0.91 -26.71 -23.79
C TYR A 111 -0.39 -26.49 -23.01
N GLU A 112 -0.81 -25.25 -22.77
CA GLU A 112 -2.07 -24.92 -22.12
C GLU A 112 -3.27 -25.52 -22.87
N LYS A 113 -3.30 -25.41 -24.21
CA LYS A 113 -4.36 -26.02 -25.04
C LYS A 113 -4.36 -27.54 -24.95
N LEU A 114 -3.19 -28.16 -24.99
CA LEU A 114 -3.06 -29.61 -24.86
C LEU A 114 -3.49 -30.07 -23.46
N HIS A 115 -3.10 -29.33 -22.42
CA HIS A 115 -3.47 -29.62 -21.05
C HIS A 115 -4.98 -29.45 -20.82
N LYS A 116 -5.62 -28.44 -21.42
CA LYS A 116 -7.10 -28.33 -21.40
C LYS A 116 -7.79 -29.53 -22.07
N ARG A 117 -7.15 -30.19 -23.04
CA ARG A 117 -7.70 -31.36 -23.76
C ARG A 117 -7.44 -32.68 -23.04
N CYS A 118 -6.26 -32.83 -22.43
CA CYS A 118 -5.75 -34.10 -21.96
C CYS A 118 -5.50 -34.15 -20.44
N GLY A 119 -5.54 -33.00 -19.76
CA GLY A 119 -5.40 -32.88 -18.33
C GLY A 119 -6.71 -33.20 -17.59
N PRO A 120 -6.61 -33.56 -16.30
CA PRO A 120 -7.75 -33.78 -15.43
C PRO A 120 -8.47 -32.48 -15.05
#